data_AF-A0A955Q3H3-F1
#
_entry.id   AF-A0A955Q3H3-F1
#
_cell.length_a   1.000
_cell.length_b   1.000
_cell.length_c   1.000
_cell.angle_alpha   90.00
_cell.angle_beta   90.00
_cell.angle_gamma   90.00
#
_symmetry.space_group_name_H-M   'P 1'
#
loop_
_entity.id
_entity.type
_entity.pdbx_description
1 polymer ?
#
loop_
_entity_poly.entity_id
_entity_poly.type
_entity_poly.pdbx_seq_one_letter_code
_entity_poly.pdbx_strand_id
1 'polypeptide(L)' 'MPPSQQLKLNVCDCSRIHLTYGSTTLHFEKEEFLAYAMQLTRMAAYVSNTAGLPKGQGLTDAKSTTCH' A
#
# COMPACT_ATOMS: atom_id res chain seq x y z
N MET A 1 2.43 18.41 -14.90
CA MET A 1 2.20 17.84 -13.56
C MET A 1 2.92 16.51 -13.52
N PRO A 2 3.79 16.24 -12.52
CA PRO A 2 4.29 14.87 -12.36
C PRO A 2 3.08 13.98 -12.05
N PRO A 3 2.96 12.79 -12.66
CA PRO A 3 1.86 11.89 -12.32
C PRO A 3 1.96 11.61 -10.82
N SER A 4 0.91 11.95 -10.08
CA SER A 4 0.77 11.48 -8.71
C SER A 4 0.92 9.96 -8.77
N GLN A 5 1.98 9.42 -8.16
CA GLN A 5 2.20 7.98 -8.05
C GLN A 5 1.16 7.40 -7.09
N GLN A 6 -0.09 7.39 -7.54
CA GLN A 6 -1.21 6.87 -6.79
C GLN A 6 -1.19 5.35 -6.93
N LEU A 7 -1.18 4.67 -5.78
CA LEU A 7 -1.37 3.24 -5.73
C LEU A 7 -2.76 2.91 -6.30
N LYS A 8 -2.80 2.14 -7.38
CA LYS A 8 -4.05 1.77 -8.05
C LYS A 8 -4.26 0.27 -7.94
N LEU A 9 -5.39 -0.14 -7.36
CA LEU A 9 -5.83 -1.53 -7.30
C LEU A 9 -6.97 -1.73 -8.30
N ASN A 10 -6.79 -2.64 -9.27
CA ASN A 10 -7.81 -2.96 -10.26
C ASN A 10 -8.05 -4.47 -10.32
N VAL A 11 -9.29 -4.85 -10.60
CA VAL A 11 -9.64 -6.20 -11.04
C VAL A 11 -9.71 -6.17 -12.56
N CYS A 12 -8.92 -7.01 -13.24
CA CYS A 12 -8.89 -7.08 -14.70
C CYS A 12 -9.79 -8.21 -15.22
N ASP A 13 -10.22 -8.07 -16.49
CA ASP A 13 -11.02 -9.06 -17.20
C ASP A 13 -10.30 -10.43 -17.36
N CYS A 14 -8.98 -10.45 -17.19
CA CYS A 14 -8.18 -11.67 -17.08
C CYS A 14 -8.35 -12.42 -15.74
N SER A 15 -9.35 -12.05 -14.92
CA SER A 15 -9.64 -12.61 -13.59
C SER A 15 -8.52 -12.43 -12.55
N ARG A 16 -7.54 -11.56 -12.83
CA ARG A 16 -6.41 -11.24 -11.95
C ARG A 16 -6.57 -9.87 -11.31
N ILE A 17 -5.91 -9.71 -10.17
CA ILE A 17 -5.86 -8.47 -9.40
C ILE A 17 -4.53 -7.79 -9.68
N HIS A 18 -4.57 -6.53 -10.12
CA HIS A 18 -3.38 -5.74 -10.42
C HIS A 18 -3.20 -4.62 -9.41
N LEU A 19 -2.02 -4.55 -8.81
CA LEU A 19 -1.61 -3.45 -7.95
C LEU A 19 -0.50 -2.66 -8.65
N THR A 20 -0.80 -1.43 -9.07
CA THR A 20 0.15 -0.58 -9.80
C THR A 20 0.64 0.56 -8.91
N TYR A 21 1.96 0.75 -8.87
CA TYR A 21 2.62 1.89 -8.23
C TYR A 21 3.69 2.44 -9.18
N GLY A 22 3.46 3.65 -9.71
CA GLY A 22 4.33 4.24 -10.72
C GLY A 22 4.39 3.38 -11.98
N SER A 23 5.60 2.98 -12.40
CA SER A 23 5.84 2.10 -13.54
C SER A 23 5.77 0.61 -13.20
N THR A 24 5.63 0.24 -11.92
CA THR A 24 5.62 -1.15 -11.48
C THR A 24 4.18 -1.63 -11.31
N THR A 25 3.87 -2.79 -11.88
CA THR A 25 2.58 -3.47 -11.66
C THR A 25 2.82 -4.88 -11.13
N LEU A 26 2.22 -5.18 -9.99
CA LEU A 26 2.17 -6.53 -9.44
C LEU A 26 0.90 -7.21 -9.90
N HIS A 27 1.05 -8.43 -10.39
CA HIS A 27 -0.05 -9.28 -10.85
C HIS A 27 -0.29 -10.36 -9.82
N PHE A 28 -1.55 -10.55 -9.44
CA PHE A 28 -1.95 -11.57 -8.48
C PHE A 28 -3.11 -12.38 -9.03
N GLU A 29 -3.09 -13.69 -8.80
CA GLU A 29 -4.33 -14.44 -8.69
C GLU A 29 -5.08 -14.04 -7.41
N LYS A 30 -6.36 -14.38 -7.32
CA LYS A 30 -7.22 -13.95 -6.21
C LYS A 30 -6.67 -14.43 -4.86
N GLU A 31 -6.28 -15.69 -4.80
CA GLU A 31 -5.76 -16.33 -3.59
C GLU A 31 -4.41 -15.73 -3.18
N GLU A 32 -3.54 -15.45 -4.16
CA GLU A 32 -2.25 -14.80 -3.94
C GLU A 32 -2.41 -13.39 -3.39
N PHE A 33 -3.36 -12.62 -3.92
CA PHE A 33 -3.66 -11.28 -3.44
C PHE A 33 -4.14 -11.29 -1.98
N LEU A 34 -5.02 -12.25 -1.62
CA LEU A 34 -5.50 -12.38 -0.25
C LEU A 34 -4.37 -12.73 0.71
N ALA A 35 -3.49 -13.67 0.33
CA ALA A 35 -2.30 -14.01 1.11
C ALA A 35 -1.38 -12.80 1.31
N TYR A 36 -1.14 -12.04 0.23
CA TYR A 36 -0.33 -10.82 0.26
C TYR A 36 -0.94 -9.76 1.20
N ALA A 37 -2.25 -9.49 1.09
CA ALA A 37 -2.95 -8.51 1.92
C ALA A 37 -2.86 -8.86 3.42
N MET A 38 -3.01 -10.15 3.78
CA MET A 38 -2.87 -10.59 5.17
C MET A 38 -1.48 -10.32 5.74
N GLN A 39 -0.43 -10.54 4.94
CA GLN A 39 0.94 -10.24 5.39
C GLN A 39 1.16 -8.74 5.53
N LEU A 40 0.65 -7.93 4.60
CA LEU A 40 0.68 -6.46 4.72
C LEU A 40 -0.02 -5.99 6.00
N THR A 41 -1.18 -6.55 6.36
CA THR A 41 -1.88 -6.20 7.61
C THR A 41 -1.03 -6.50 8.84
N ARG A 42 -0.35 -7.65 8.89
CA ARG A 42 0.54 -8.00 10.00
C ARG A 42 1.73 -7.05 10.10
N MET A 43 2.34 -6.70 8.97
CA MET A 43 3.44 -5.73 8.94
C MET A 43 2.96 -4.33 9.34
N ALA A 44 1.79 -3.89 8.88
CA ALA A 44 1.21 -2.61 9.26
C ALA A 44 0.94 -2.55 10.78
N ALA A 45 0.43 -3.63 11.37
CA ALA A 45 0.25 -3.73 12.82
C ALA A 45 1.59 -3.65 13.56
N TYR A 46 2.63 -4.32 13.05
CA TYR A 46 3.98 -4.23 13.63
C TYR A 46 4.50 -2.80 13.60
N VAL A 47 4.47 -2.13 12.44
CA VAL A 47 4.89 -0.73 12.27
C VAL A 47 4.10 0.20 13.20
N SER A 48 2.77 0.02 13.29
CA SER A 48 1.90 0.82 14.15
C SER A 48 2.21 0.66 15.64
N ASN A 49 2.62 -0.54 16.05
CA ASN A 49 2.96 -0.84 17.44
C ASN A 49 4.40 -0.42 17.80
N THR A 50 5.31 -0.39 16.82
CA THR A 50 6.71 0.05 17.02
C THR A 50 6.85 1.58 16.92
N ALA A 51 5.92 2.27 16.27
CA ALA A 51 5.87 3.71 16.21
C ALA A 51 5.31 4.29 17.52
N GLY A 52 6.10 4.23 18.59
CA GLY A 52 5.83 4.99 19.81
C GLY A 52 6.01 6.49 19.57
N LEU A 53 4.96 7.18 19.12
CA LEU A 53 4.71 8.63 19.32
C LEU A 53 3.19 8.90 19.18
N PRO A 54 2.68 9.92 19.90
CA PRO A 54 1.38 9.86 20.56
C PRO A 54 0.20 9.96 19.59
N LYS A 55 -0.89 9.26 19.95
CA LYS A 55 -2.26 9.55 19.47
C LYS A 55 -2.55 11.04 19.68
N GLY A 56 -2.43 11.83 18.62
CA GLY A 56 -2.65 13.27 18.65
C GLY A 56 -2.88 13.83 17.25
N GLN A 57 -4.16 13.89 16.89
CA GLN A 57 -4.77 14.89 15.99
C GLN A 57 -4.31 14.99 14.53
N GLY A 58 -5.29 14.82 13.63
CA GLY A 58 -5.39 15.62 12.40
C GLY A 58 -4.64 15.07 11.20
N LEU A 59 -5.41 14.65 10.19
CA LEU A 59 -4.98 14.55 8.80
C LEU A 59 -4.60 15.94 8.27
N THR A 60 -3.38 16.41 8.52
CA THR A 60 -2.77 17.49 7.74
C THR A 60 -1.27 17.27 7.62
N ASP A 61 -0.83 17.12 6.36
CA ASP A 61 0.55 17.22 5.84
C ASP A 61 1.63 16.32 6.48
N ALA A 62 1.71 15.08 6.01
CA ALA A 62 2.93 14.28 6.13
C ALA A 62 3.83 14.53 4.91
N LYS A 63 4.82 15.40 5.12
CA LYS A 63 5.96 15.64 4.23
C LYS A 63 6.62 14.30 3.84
N SER A 64 6.69 14.06 2.54
CA SER A 64 7.33 12.90 1.91
C SER A 64 8.69 12.60 2.56
N THR A 65 8.78 11.48 3.26
CA THR A 65 10.05 10.92 3.72
C THR A 65 10.34 9.74 2.81
N THR A 66 11.24 9.93 1.85
CA THR A 66 11.74 8.86 0.99
C THR A 66 12.71 8.03 1.82
N CYS A 67 12.45 6.72 1.96
CA CYS A 67 13.44 5.79 2.50
C CYS A 67 14.44 5.45 1.40
N HIS A 68 15.73 5.66 1.67
CA HIS A 68 16.86 5.28 0.81
C HIS A 68 17.22 3.80 0.96
#